data_AF-A0A6J7AUM5-F1
#
_entry.id   AF-A0A6J7AUM5-F1
#
_cell.length_a   1.000
_cell.length_b   1.000
_cell.length_c   1.000
_cell.angle_alpha   90.00
_cell.angle_beta   90.00
_cell.angle_gamma   90.00
#
_symmetry.space_group_name_H-M   'P 1'
#
loop_
_entity.id
_entity.type
_entity.pdbx_description
1 polymer ?
#
loop_
_entity_poly.entity_id
_entity_poly.type
_entity_poly.pdbx_seq_one_letter_code
_entity_poly.pdbx_strand_id
1 'polypeptide(L)'
;MLGEYDGTVVIDAGTGTPPSTLFEAATHRLLVTRPCYLALRRAVGCGVQPTGVVLVAEPGRALGARDVERALGAPVLAELPYDPAVARAVDAGLLATRLPRSLAHQIGQQVLRDAA
;
A
#
# COMPACT_ATOMS: atom_id res chain seq x y z
N MET A 1 20.86 -0.67 26.97
CA MET A 1 19.76 0.30 26.80
C MET A 1 19.66 0.55 25.31
N LEU A 2 18.62 0.04 24.64
CA LEU A 2 18.41 0.37 23.23
C LEU A 2 17.95 1.83 23.20
N GLY A 3 18.70 2.69 22.52
CA GLY A 3 18.34 4.10 22.38
C GLY A 3 17.03 4.24 21.61
N GLU A 4 16.25 5.26 21.96
CA GLU A 4 15.03 5.63 21.25
C GLU A 4 15.41 6.12 19.84
N TYR A 5 14.80 5.53 18.81
CA TYR A 5 15.02 5.91 17.41
C TYR A 5 13.88 6.82 16.96
N ASP A 6 14.17 8.10 16.75
CA ASP A 6 13.19 9.13 16.37
C ASP A 6 12.92 9.19 14.85
N GLY A 7 13.21 8.11 14.13
CA GLY A 7 13.04 8.03 12.68
C GLY A 7 11.86 7.17 12.26
N THR A 8 11.36 7.39 11.05
CA THR A 8 10.35 6.52 10.43
C THR A 8 10.97 5.18 10.03
N VAL A 9 10.42 4.09 10.57
CA VAL A 9 10.75 2.72 10.15
C VAL A 9 9.66 2.21 9.21
N VAL A 10 10.05 1.82 8.00
CA VAL A 10 9.15 1.18 7.01
C VAL A 10 9.57 -0.28 6.85
N ILE A 11 8.61 -1.19 7.02
CA ILE A 11 8.85 -2.63 6.90
C ILE A 11 8.00 -3.14 5.74
N ASP A 12 8.63 -3.74 4.74
CA ASP A 12 7.94 -4.57 3.76
C ASP A 12 7.62 -5.92 4.39
N ALA A 13 6.34 -6.14 4.70
CA ALA A 13 5.85 -7.38 5.32
C ALA A 13 5.61 -8.52 4.30
N GLY A 14 5.88 -8.29 3.02
CA GLY A 14 5.61 -9.25 1.95
C GLY A 14 4.12 -9.56 1.78
N THR A 15 3.80 -10.78 1.36
CA THR A 15 2.42 -11.21 1.03
C THR A 15 1.82 -12.21 2.01
N GLY A 16 2.60 -12.63 3.00
CA GLY A 16 2.17 -13.55 4.06
C GLY A 16 1.58 -12.80 5.26
N THR A 17 1.18 -13.55 6.28
CA THR A 17 0.81 -12.97 7.57
C THR A 17 2.09 -12.51 8.29
N PRO A 18 2.25 -11.22 8.61
CA PRO A 18 3.41 -10.75 9.37
C PRO A 18 3.40 -11.36 10.79
N PRO A 19 4.58 -11.55 11.41
CA PRO A 19 4.69 -11.87 12.83
C PRO A 19 3.88 -10.91 13.69
N SER A 20 3.17 -11.44 14.70
CA SER A 20 2.30 -10.62 15.57
C SER A 20 3.06 -9.48 16.26
N THR A 21 4.33 -9.67 16.60
CA THR A 21 5.17 -8.64 17.22
C THR A 21 5.35 -7.41 16.32
N LEU A 22 5.48 -7.59 15.00
CA LEU A 22 5.55 -6.48 14.05
C LEU A 22 4.19 -5.79 13.92
N PHE A 23 3.12 -6.59 13.87
CA PHE A 23 1.76 -6.09 13.80
C PHE A 23 1.36 -5.24 15.01
N GLU A 24 1.73 -5.68 16.21
CA GLU A 24 1.42 -5.00 17.48
C GLU A 24 2.25 -3.72 17.68
N ALA A 25 3.48 -3.70 17.17
CA ALA A 25 4.37 -2.53 17.27
C ALA A 25 4.08 -1.46 16.20
N ALA A 26 3.41 -1.81 15.11
CA ALA A 26 3.23 -0.91 13.97
C ALA A 26 2.16 0.16 14.22
N THR A 27 2.55 1.44 14.17
CA THR A 27 1.63 2.59 14.20
C THR A 27 0.68 2.60 13.00
N HIS A 28 1.20 2.23 11.83
CA HIS A 28 0.43 2.14 10.59
C HIS A 28 0.66 0.78 9.92
N ARG A 29 -0.43 0.20 9.41
CA ARG A 29 -0.45 -1.10 8.73
C ARG A 29 -1.11 -0.90 7.37
N LEU A 30 -0.29 -0.65 6.35
CA LEU A 30 -0.76 -0.41 5.00
C LEU A 30 -0.81 -1.71 4.20
N LEU A 31 -1.98 -2.05 3.67
CA LEU A 31 -2.11 -3.15 2.71
C LEU A 31 -2.01 -2.60 1.29
N VAL A 32 -0.98 -3.01 0.55
CA VAL A 32 -0.88 -2.76 -0.89
C VAL A 32 -1.55 -3.91 -1.63
N THR A 33 -2.61 -3.63 -2.41
CA THR A 33 -3.35 -4.70 -3.10
C THR A 33 -3.94 -4.23 -4.43
N ARG A 34 -4.49 -5.17 -5.21
CA ARG A 34 -5.22 -4.91 -6.46
C ARG A 34 -6.72 -5.12 -6.22
N PRO A 35 -7.61 -4.42 -6.96
CA PRO A 35 -9.05 -4.58 -6.80
C PRO A 35 -9.55 -5.85 -7.52
N CYS A 36 -9.06 -7.01 -7.12
CA CYS A 36 -9.49 -8.28 -7.69
C CYS A 36 -10.00 -9.23 -6.61
N TYR A 37 -11.01 -10.04 -6.96
CA TYR A 37 -11.66 -10.95 -6.02
C TYR A 37 -10.66 -11.85 -5.29
N LEU A 38 -9.66 -12.39 -5.99
CA LEU A 38 -8.67 -13.29 -5.38
C LEU A 38 -7.76 -12.57 -4.37
N ALA A 39 -7.35 -11.34 -4.65
CA ALA A 39 -6.53 -10.56 -3.72
C ALA A 39 -7.32 -10.16 -2.48
N LEU A 40 -8.57 -9.71 -2.66
CA LEU A 40 -9.45 -9.39 -1.52
C LEU A 40 -9.80 -10.62 -0.69
N ARG A 41 -10.11 -11.76 -1.34
CA ARG A 41 -10.37 -13.01 -0.62
C ARG A 41 -9.18 -13.43 0.24
N ARG A 42 -7.95 -13.29 -0.27
CA ARG A 42 -6.73 -13.58 0.49
C ARG A 42 -6.54 -12.60 1.65
N ALA A 43 -6.73 -11.30 1.41
CA ALA A 43 -6.61 -10.28 2.45
C ALA A 43 -7.62 -10.49 3.58
N VAL A 44 -8.89 -10.76 3.27
CA VAL A 44 -9.92 -11.11 4.26
C VAL A 44 -9.55 -12.39 5.02
N GLY A 45 -9.04 -13.41 4.32
CA GLY A 45 -8.62 -14.67 4.93
C GLY A 45 -7.35 -14.59 5.80
N CYS A 46 -6.51 -13.57 5.61
CA CYS A 46 -5.28 -13.37 6.41
C CYS A 46 -5.59 -12.99 7.87
N GLY A 47 -6.77 -12.40 8.14
CA GLY A 47 -7.21 -12.01 9.48
C GLY A 47 -6.48 -10.80 10.08
N VAL A 48 -5.56 -10.20 9.33
CA VAL A 48 -4.82 -8.98 9.71
C VAL A 48 -5.57 -7.78 9.17
N GLN A 49 -6.20 -6.99 10.04
CA GLN A 49 -6.91 -5.77 9.63
C GLN A 49 -5.90 -4.66 9.29
N PRO A 50 -5.88 -4.07 8.09
CA PRO A 50 -5.02 -2.92 7.83
C PRO A 50 -5.57 -1.64 8.47
N THR A 51 -4.72 -0.64 8.75
CA THR A 51 -5.16 0.72 9.08
C THR A 51 -5.54 1.52 7.83
N GLY A 52 -5.04 1.11 6.67
CA GLY A 52 -5.34 1.73 5.40
C GLY A 52 -4.90 0.87 4.22
N VAL A 53 -5.47 1.14 3.06
CA VAL A 53 -5.22 0.38 1.83
C VAL A 53 -4.62 1.31 0.77
N VAL A 54 -3.55 0.84 0.13
CA VAL A 54 -3.02 1.44 -1.10
C VAL A 54 -3.44 0.54 -2.25
N LEU A 55 -4.35 1.05 -3.08
CA LEU A 55 -4.95 0.27 -4.15
C LEU A 55 -4.17 0.49 -5.46
N VAL A 56 -3.65 -0.59 -6.04
CA VAL A 56 -3.06 -0.58 -7.37
C VAL A 56 -4.17 -0.82 -8.40
N ALA A 57 -4.59 0.27 -9.04
CA ALA A 57 -5.65 0.29 -10.05
C ALA A 57 -5.19 -0.35 -11.36
N GLU A 58 -5.33 -1.69 -11.42
CA GLU A 58 -5.10 -2.48 -12.63
C GLU A 58 -6.31 -2.38 -13.57
N PRO A 59 -6.12 -2.00 -14.86
CA PRO A 59 -7.20 -1.94 -15.83
C PRO A 59 -7.92 -3.29 -16.00
N GLY A 60 -9.23 -3.22 -16.29
CA GLY A 60 -10.05 -4.42 -16.57
C GLY A 60 -10.48 -5.20 -15.33
N ARG A 61 -10.25 -4.67 -14.12
CA ARG A 61 -10.80 -5.23 -12.88
C ARG A 61 -12.20 -4.69 -12.60
N ALA A 62 -13.08 -5.56 -12.10
CA ALA A 62 -14.49 -5.24 -11.88
C ALA A 62 -14.77 -4.54 -10.54
N LEU A 63 -13.87 -4.66 -9.57
CA LEU A 63 -14.04 -4.04 -8.24
C LEU A 63 -13.42 -2.64 -8.24
N GLY A 64 -14.00 -1.74 -7.46
CA GLY A 64 -13.45 -0.40 -7.21
C GLY A 64 -13.06 -0.18 -5.75
N ALA A 65 -12.53 1.00 -5.43
CA ALA A 65 -12.11 1.35 -4.08
C ALA A 65 -13.19 1.11 -3.01
N ARG A 66 -14.44 1.48 -3.28
CA ARG A 66 -15.56 1.26 -2.34
C ARG A 66 -15.81 -0.21 -2.02
N ASP A 67 -15.64 -1.10 -3.00
CA ASP A 67 -15.78 -2.54 -2.77
C ASP A 67 -14.64 -3.05 -1.88
N VAL A 68 -13.43 -2.52 -2.09
CA VAL A 68 -12.23 -2.84 -1.30
C VAL A 68 -12.41 -2.36 0.15
N GLU A 69 -12.84 -1.12 0.35
CA GLU A 69 -13.10 -0.55 1.69
C GLU A 69 -14.15 -1.38 2.45
N ARG A 70 -15.25 -1.70 1.77
CA ARG A 70 -16.33 -2.51 2.35
C ARG A 70 -15.86 -3.92 2.70
N ALA A 71 -15.05 -4.55 1.85
CA ALA A 71 -14.57 -5.90 2.07
C ALA A 71 -13.54 -5.99 3.21
N LEU A 72 -12.69 -4.97 3.36
CA LEU A 72 -11.57 -4.98 4.29
C LEU A 72 -11.84 -4.23 5.61
N GLY A 73 -12.91 -3.43 5.67
CA GLY A 73 -13.22 -2.60 6.84
C GLY A 73 -12.12 -1.57 7.14
N ALA A 74 -11.44 -1.09 6.11
CA ALA A 74 -10.34 -0.13 6.19
C ALA A 74 -10.40 0.85 5.00
N PRO A 75 -10.04 2.13 5.20
CA PRO A 75 -10.12 3.14 4.14
C PRO A 75 -9.08 2.90 3.04
N VAL A 76 -9.42 3.23 1.80
CA VAL A 76 -8.46 3.35 0.71
C VAL A 76 -7.81 4.72 0.81
N LEU A 77 -6.56 4.76 1.24
CA LEU A 77 -5.82 6.00 1.44
C LEU A 77 -5.32 6.57 0.11
N ALA A 78 -4.92 5.70 -0.82
CA ALA A 78 -4.42 6.09 -2.13
C ALA A 78 -4.79 5.07 -3.21
N GLU A 79 -5.05 5.57 -4.42
CA GLU A 79 -5.22 4.75 -5.62
C GLU A 79 -4.08 5.06 -6.60
N LEU A 80 -3.22 4.07 -6.84
CA LEU A 80 -2.08 4.18 -7.75
C LEU A 80 -2.41 3.50 -9.08
N PRO A 81 -2.30 4.17 -10.23
CA PRO A 81 -2.50 3.53 -11.51
C PRO A 81 -1.45 2.43 -11.72
N TYR A 82 -1.87 1.29 -12.26
CA TYR A 82 -0.93 0.28 -12.71
C TYR A 82 -0.08 0.82 -13.87
N ASP A 83 1.22 0.96 -13.63
CA ASP A 83 2.17 1.47 -14.61
C ASP A 83 3.41 0.55 -14.67
N PRO A 84 3.62 -0.19 -15.78
CA PRO A 84 4.81 -1.01 -15.98
C PRO A 84 6.14 -0.24 -15.85
N ALA A 85 6.16 1.08 -16.02
CA ALA A 85 7.35 1.89 -15.82
C ALA A 85 7.83 1.90 -14.36
N VAL A 86 6.95 1.65 -13.38
CA VAL A 86 7.34 1.51 -11.96
C VAL A 86 8.22 0.29 -11.78
N ALA A 87 7.79 -0.88 -12.27
CA ALA A 87 8.60 -2.10 -12.20
C ALA A 87 9.96 -1.92 -12.89
N ARG A 88 9.97 -1.34 -14.10
CA ARG A 88 11.23 -1.06 -14.82
C ARG A 88 12.16 -0.12 -14.05
N ALA A 89 11.63 0.90 -13.38
CA ALA A 89 12.42 1.83 -12.58
C ALA A 89 12.99 1.16 -11.32
N VAL A 90 12.23 0.25 -10.68
CA VAL A 90 12.71 -0.57 -9.56
C VAL A 90 13.84 -1.50 -10.02
N ASP A 91 13.61 -2.27 -11.09
CA ASP A 91 14.58 -3.24 -11.61
C ASP A 91 15.90 -2.57 -12.03
N ALA A 92 15.82 -1.33 -12.55
CA ALA A 92 16.98 -0.54 -12.92
C ALA A 92 17.65 0.21 -11.74
N GLY A 93 17.08 0.16 -10.53
CA GLY A 93 17.57 0.91 -9.37
C GLY A 93 17.38 2.44 -9.50
N LEU A 94 16.46 2.88 -10.36
CA LEU A 94 16.24 4.29 -10.70
C LEU A 94 15.05 4.92 -9.99
N LEU A 95 14.24 4.17 -9.23
CA LEU A 95 12.99 4.68 -8.67
C LEU A 95 13.18 5.96 -7.82
N ALA A 96 14.24 6.01 -7.02
CA ALA A 96 14.51 7.13 -6.12
C ALA A 96 14.96 8.40 -6.85
N THR A 97 15.64 8.27 -7.99
CA THR A 97 16.17 9.41 -8.76
C THR A 97 15.31 9.77 -9.97
N ARG A 98 14.48 8.84 -10.43
CA ARG A 98 13.63 8.96 -11.61
C ARG A 98 12.27 8.29 -11.37
N LEU A 99 11.42 9.02 -10.66
CA LEU A 99 10.06 8.56 -10.37
C LEU A 99 9.19 8.61 -11.64
N PRO A 100 8.49 7.51 -12.00
CA PRO A 100 7.52 7.54 -13.09
C PRO A 100 6.45 8.62 -12.87
N ARG A 101 6.04 9.30 -13.96
CA ARG A 101 5.13 10.46 -13.89
C ARG A 101 3.80 10.12 -13.22
N SER A 102 3.26 8.94 -13.51
CA SER A 102 2.02 8.41 -12.94
C SER A 102 2.08 8.34 -11.41
N LEU A 103 3.19 7.81 -10.88
CA LEU A 103 3.43 7.68 -9.45
C LEU A 103 3.73 9.03 -8.79
N ALA A 104 4.55 9.87 -9.44
CA ALA A 104 4.86 11.21 -8.94
C ALA A 104 3.60 12.07 -8.76
N HIS A 105 2.68 12.01 -9.72
CA HIS A 105 1.42 12.74 -9.66
C HIS A 105 0.56 12.29 -8.47
N GLN A 106 0.40 10.98 -8.28
CA GLN A 106 -0.42 10.44 -7.19
C GLN A 106 0.18 10.69 -5.80
N ILE A 107 1.50 10.51 -5.63
CA ILE A 107 2.16 10.81 -4.36
C ILE A 107 2.01 12.29 -4.02
N GLY A 108 2.20 13.19 -5.00
CA GLY A 108 1.99 14.62 -4.79
C GLY A 108 0.56 14.95 -4.33
N GLN A 109 -0.45 14.27 -4.88
CA GLN A 109 -1.84 14.42 -4.44
C GLN A 109 -2.06 13.91 -3.01
N GLN A 110 -1.41 12.82 -2.62
CA GLN A 110 -1.55 12.29 -1.27
C GLN A 110 -0.90 13.20 -0.23
N VAL A 111 0.30 13.72 -0.50
CA VAL A 111 0.98 14.68 0.39
C VAL A 111 0.12 15.93 0.61
N LEU A 112 -0.56 16.43 -0.43
CA LEU A 112 -1.48 17.57 -0.30
C LEU A 112 -2.73 17.24 0.53
N ARG A 113 -3.18 15.97 0.53
CA ARG A 113 -4.32 15.53 1.36
C ARG A 113 -3.95 15.38 2.82
N ASP A 114 -2.76 14.87 3.11
CA ASP A 114 -2.29 14.66 4.49
C ASP A 114 -1.92 15.99 5.18
N ALA A 115 -1.73 17.08 4.41
CA ALA A 115 -1.44 18.42 4.91
C ALA A 115 -2.69 19.32 5.13
N ALA A 116 -3.89 18.83 4.81
CA ALA A 116 -5.16 19.57 4.89
C ALA A 116 -6.03 19.08 6.06
#